data_AF-A0AAV5TFA7-F1
#
_entry.id   AF-A0AAV5TFA7-F1
#
_cell.length_a   1.000
_cell.length_b   1.000
_cell.length_c   1.000
_cell.angle_alpha   90.00
_cell.angle_beta   90.00
_cell.angle_gamma   90.00
#
_symmetry.space_group_name_H-M   'P 1'
#
loop_
_entity.id
_entity.type
_entity.pdbx_description
1 polymer ?
#
loop_
_entity_poly.entity_id
_entity_poly.type
_entity_poly.pdbx_seq_one_letter_code
_entity_poly.pdbx_strand_id
1 'polypeptide(L)'
;IMFSLDLYLNFLRKPASRTSLAVSYQVPKNHRIVLALLPIETNESGLGMFTGVAFMLYRKVVANPTPIGQQIFIEMVTIGTHTPFIVTCFIKRTATKSSNKVRPVDPEVDHFETLRRSWN
;
A
#
# COMPACT_ATOMS: atom_id res chain seq x y z
N ILE A 1 2.60 5.14 -10.23
CA ILE A 1 1.28 4.62 -10.67
C ILE A 1 1.40 3.41 -11.60
N MET A 2 1.94 3.50 -12.83
CA MET A 2 2.04 2.31 -13.72
C MET A 2 2.88 1.17 -13.13
N PHE A 3 4.05 1.47 -12.56
CA PHE A 3 4.97 0.45 -12.05
C PHE A 3 4.37 -0.40 -10.90
N SER A 4 3.55 0.23 -10.06
CA SER A 4 2.95 -0.36 -8.87
C SER A 4 1.67 -1.13 -9.19
N LEU A 5 0.90 -0.65 -10.18
CA LEU A 5 -0.21 -1.40 -10.77
C LEU A 5 0.28 -2.66 -11.49
N ASP A 6 1.41 -2.60 -12.21
CA ASP A 6 2.01 -3.76 -12.84
C ASP A 6 2.54 -4.78 -11.82
N LEU A 7 3.16 -4.31 -10.74
CA LEU A 7 3.55 -5.15 -9.60
C LEU A 7 2.33 -5.81 -8.95
N TYR A 8 1.24 -5.07 -8.77
CA TYR A 8 -0.02 -5.56 -8.20
C TYR A 8 -0.71 -6.59 -9.10
N LEU A 9 -0.83 -6.31 -10.39
CA LEU A 9 -1.42 -7.22 -11.38
C LEU A 9 -0.60 -8.50 -11.51
N ASN A 10 0.73 -8.40 -11.45
CA ASN A 10 1.61 -9.57 -11.40
C ASN A 10 1.50 -10.36 -10.10
N PHE A 11 1.20 -9.72 -8.95
CA PHE A 11 1.00 -10.40 -7.68
C PHE A 11 -0.36 -11.10 -7.55
N LEU A 12 -1.41 -10.51 -8.13
CA LEU A 12 -2.76 -11.10 -8.19
C LEU A 12 -2.86 -12.25 -9.19
N ARG A 13 -2.00 -12.26 -10.20
CA ARG A 13 -1.94 -13.36 -11.16
C ARG A 13 -1.46 -14.61 -10.43
N LYS A 14 -2.36 -15.58 -10.24
CA LYS A 14 -2.07 -16.87 -9.58
C LYS A 14 -0.74 -17.43 -10.13
N PRO A 15 0.24 -17.76 -9.26
CA PRO A 15 1.45 -18.40 -9.72
C PRO A 15 1.08 -19.73 -10.38
N ALA A 16 1.64 -19.98 -11.56
CA ALA A 16 1.59 -21.30 -12.18
C ALA A 16 2.15 -22.32 -11.17
N SER A 17 1.51 -23.48 -11.08
CA SER A 17 1.61 -24.49 -9.99
C SER A 17 3.00 -25.12 -9.73
N ARG A 18 4.09 -24.54 -10.27
CA ARG A 18 5.48 -25.03 -10.16
C ARG A 18 6.43 -23.97 -9.60
N THR A 19 6.05 -23.29 -8.52
CA THR A 19 6.97 -22.40 -7.81
C THR A 19 7.82 -23.18 -6.80
N SER A 20 9.14 -23.02 -6.88
CA SER A 20 10.11 -23.53 -5.89
C SER A 20 9.68 -23.15 -4.46
N LEU A 21 9.92 -24.05 -3.50
CA LEU A 21 9.56 -23.91 -2.09
C LEU A 21 10.10 -22.61 -1.47
N ALA A 22 11.26 -22.13 -1.94
CA ALA A 22 11.82 -20.84 -1.54
C ALA A 22 10.97 -19.64 -1.99
N VAL A 23 10.37 -19.73 -3.18
CA VAL A 23 9.48 -18.69 -3.74
C VAL A 23 8.16 -18.68 -2.97
N SER A 24 7.59 -19.84 -2.62
CA SER A 24 6.35 -19.91 -1.84
C SER A 24 6.46 -19.32 -0.43
N TYR A 25 7.64 -19.31 0.18
CA TYR A 25 7.89 -18.60 1.45
C TYR A 25 8.02 -17.08 1.31
N GLN A 26 8.47 -16.60 0.14
CA GLN A 26 8.60 -15.17 -0.12
C GLN A 26 7.26 -14.50 -0.46
N VAL A 27 6.36 -15.21 -1.16
CA VAL A 27 5.03 -14.68 -1.56
C VAL A 27 4.21 -14.14 -0.36
N PRO A 28 3.99 -14.85 0.76
CA PRO A 28 3.16 -14.34 1.85
C PRO A 28 3.80 -13.17 2.62
N LYS A 29 5.14 -13.11 2.70
CA LYS A 29 5.85 -11.96 3.28
C LYS A 29 5.73 -10.73 2.37
N ASN A 30 5.96 -10.91 1.07
CA ASN A 30 5.85 -9.84 0.09
C ASN A 30 4.39 -9.35 -0.05
N HIS A 31 3.40 -10.24 0.06
CA HIS A 31 1.98 -9.89 0.02
C HIS A 31 1.58 -8.94 1.16
N ARG A 32 2.10 -9.16 2.38
CA ARG A 32 1.86 -8.26 3.52
C ARG A 32 2.45 -6.87 3.31
N ILE A 33 3.64 -6.81 2.72
CA ILE A 33 4.34 -5.55 2.41
C ILE A 33 3.55 -4.80 1.33
N VAL A 34 3.18 -5.48 0.24
CA VAL A 34 2.39 -4.90 -0.84
C VAL A 34 1.04 -4.38 -0.34
N LEU A 35 0.32 -5.15 0.48
CA LEU A 35 -0.95 -4.71 1.08
C LEU A 35 -0.82 -3.49 2.00
N ALA A 36 0.33 -3.31 2.65
CA ALA A 36 0.58 -2.14 3.49
C ALA A 36 0.98 -0.91 2.67
N LEU A 37 1.75 -1.10 1.60
CA LEU A 37 2.17 0.00 0.71
C LEU A 37 1.03 0.52 -0.18
N LEU A 38 0.15 -0.36 -0.64
CA LEU A 38 -0.95 -0.01 -1.56
C LEU A 38 -1.81 1.18 -1.09
N PRO A 39 -2.36 1.21 0.14
CA PRO A 39 -3.16 2.34 0.60
C PRO A 39 -2.36 3.63 0.78
N ILE A 40 -1.06 3.53 1.11
CA ILE A 40 -0.18 4.69 1.26
C ILE A 40 0.03 5.33 -0.11
N GLU A 41 0.42 4.52 -1.10
CA GLU A 41 0.74 5.00 -2.43
C GLU A 41 -0.51 5.46 -3.21
N THR A 42 -1.66 4.80 -3.00
CA THR A 42 -2.94 5.22 -3.59
C THR A 42 -3.38 6.56 -3.02
N ASN A 43 -3.24 6.77 -1.70
CA ASN A 43 -3.55 8.07 -1.09
C ASN A 43 -2.60 9.17 -1.57
N GLU A 44 -1.30 8.90 -1.64
CA GLU A 44 -0.32 9.87 -2.14
C GLU A 44 -0.59 10.25 -3.60
N SER A 45 -0.87 9.26 -4.45
CA SER A 45 -1.23 9.49 -5.86
C SER A 45 -2.54 10.28 -6.00
N GLY A 46 -3.56 9.94 -5.21
CA GLY A 46 -4.84 10.64 -5.20
C GLY A 46 -4.71 12.09 -4.73
N LEU A 47 -3.93 12.33 -3.69
CA LEU A 47 -3.59 13.68 -3.21
C LEU A 47 -2.83 14.47 -4.27
N GLY A 48 -1.82 13.87 -4.92
CA GLY A 48 -1.06 14.52 -5.99
C GLY A 48 -1.94 14.92 -7.17
N MET A 49 -2.91 14.08 -7.56
CA MET A 49 -3.90 14.45 -8.59
C MET A 49 -4.82 15.57 -8.11
N PHE A 50 -5.32 15.48 -6.88
CA PHE A 50 -6.20 16.52 -6.30
C PHE A 50 -5.50 17.87 -6.24
N THR A 51 -4.26 17.93 -5.75
CA THR A 51 -3.49 19.18 -5.68
C THR A 51 -3.23 19.74 -7.07
N GLY A 52 -2.86 18.91 -8.05
CA GLY A 52 -2.67 19.33 -9.44
C GLY A 52 -3.93 19.93 -10.06
N VAL A 53 -5.09 19.28 -9.88
CA VAL A 53 -6.38 19.79 -10.36
C VAL A 53 -6.76 21.09 -9.64
N ALA A 54 -6.56 21.15 -8.32
CA ALA A 54 -6.82 22.35 -7.53
C ALA A 54 -5.99 23.54 -8.03
N PHE A 55 -4.70 23.34 -8.33
CA PHE A 55 -3.84 24.40 -8.90
C PHE A 55 -4.30 24.84 -10.29
N MET A 56 -4.72 23.91 -11.16
CA MET A 56 -5.27 24.25 -12.47
C MET A 56 -6.56 25.06 -12.38
N LEU A 57 -7.46 24.69 -11.46
CA LEU A 57 -8.74 25.37 -11.23
C LEU A 57 -8.54 26.73 -10.56
N TYR A 58 -7.64 26.84 -9.60
CA TYR A 58 -7.37 28.08 -8.87
C TYR A 58 -7.04 29.23 -9.84
N ARG A 59 -6.19 28.96 -10.83
CA ARG A 59 -5.79 29.95 -11.85
C ARG A 59 -6.93 30.34 -12.79
N LYS A 60 -7.95 29.48 -12.96
CA LYS A 60 -9.13 29.75 -13.80
C LYS A 60 -10.24 30.48 -13.06
N VAL A 61 -10.38 30.21 -11.75
CA VAL A 61 -11.46 30.76 -10.92
C VAL A 61 -11.08 32.12 -10.34
N VAL A 62 -9.80 32.34 -10.02
CA VAL A 62 -9.34 33.58 -9.39
C VAL A 62 -8.67 34.48 -10.42
N ALA A 63 -9.40 35.50 -10.89
CA ALA A 63 -8.91 36.44 -11.90
C ALA A 63 -7.81 37.39 -11.39
N ASN A 64 -7.87 37.78 -10.10
CA ASN A 64 -6.89 38.67 -9.46
C ASN A 64 -6.48 38.12 -8.09
N PRO A 65 -5.56 37.14 -8.04
CA PRO A 65 -5.14 36.55 -6.79
C PRO A 65 -4.25 37.53 -6.01
N THR A 66 -4.61 37.80 -4.75
CA THR A 66 -3.71 38.50 -3.83
C THR A 66 -2.57 37.55 -3.42
N PRO A 67 -1.35 38.06 -3.17
CA PRO A 67 -0.22 37.22 -2.76
C PRO A 67 -0.51 36.43 -1.48
N ILE A 68 -1.26 37.04 -0.54
CA ILE A 68 -1.72 36.38 0.69
C ILE A 68 -2.70 35.23 0.37
N GLY A 69 -3.65 35.44 -0.56
CA GLY A 69 -4.61 34.42 -0.94
C GLY A 69 -3.97 33.22 -1.66
N GLN A 70 -2.90 33.46 -2.44
CA GLN A 70 -2.12 32.38 -3.05
C GLN A 70 -1.42 31.53 -2.00
N GLN A 71 -0.80 32.18 -1.02
CA GLN A 71 -0.08 31.49 0.04
C GLN A 71 -1.01 30.63 0.90
N ILE A 72 -2.16 31.17 1.31
CA ILE A 72 -3.18 30.41 2.08
C ILE A 72 -3.69 29.21 1.27
N PHE A 73 -3.92 29.38 -0.04
CA PHE A 73 -4.36 28.29 -0.90
C PHE A 73 -3.30 27.19 -1.00
N ILE A 74 -2.03 27.56 -1.20
CA ILE A 74 -0.93 26.59 -1.24
C ILE A 74 -0.84 25.85 0.09
N GLU A 75 -0.91 26.54 1.22
CA GLU A 75 -0.87 25.93 2.56
C GLU A 75 -2.05 24.97 2.80
N MET A 76 -3.27 25.33 2.38
CA MET A 76 -4.43 24.44 2.46
C MET A 76 -4.26 23.18 1.63
N VAL A 77 -3.80 23.32 0.39
CA VAL A 77 -3.64 22.20 -0.54
C VAL A 77 -2.46 21.30 -0.13
N THR A 78 -1.44 21.86 0.51
CA THR A 78 -0.26 21.12 0.97
C THR A 78 -0.44 20.46 2.34
N ILE A 79 -1.39 20.87 3.18
CA ILE A 79 -1.71 20.20 4.46
C ILE A 79 -2.02 18.70 4.25
N GLY A 80 -2.66 18.34 3.14
CA GLY A 80 -2.96 16.95 2.78
C GLY A 80 -1.73 16.07 2.57
N THR A 81 -0.54 16.65 2.35
CA THR A 81 0.72 15.88 2.22
C THR A 81 1.11 15.15 3.50
N HIS A 82 0.51 15.51 4.66
CA HIS A 82 0.79 14.87 5.94
C HIS A 82 -0.10 13.63 6.20
N THR A 83 -1.14 13.43 5.38
CA THR A 83 -2.05 12.28 5.46
C THR A 83 -1.36 10.92 5.37
N PRO A 84 -0.31 10.68 4.54
CA PRO A 84 0.42 9.42 4.52
C PRO A 84 1.01 9.05 5.88
N PHE A 85 1.49 10.05 6.63
CA PHE A 85 2.06 9.85 7.96
C PHE A 85 1.00 9.35 8.97
N ILE A 86 -0.20 9.94 8.91
CA ILE A 86 -1.34 9.54 9.73
C ILE A 86 -1.76 8.10 9.39
N VAL A 87 -1.89 7.77 8.11
CA VAL A 87 -2.23 6.43 7.63
C VAL A 87 -1.20 5.40 8.08
N THR A 88 0.09 5.74 8.00
CA THR A 88 1.19 4.86 8.45
C THR A 88 1.10 4.58 9.95
N CYS A 89 0.76 5.59 10.76
CA CYS A 89 0.49 5.42 12.20
C CYS A 89 -0.70 4.49 12.47
N PHE A 90 -1.79 4.59 11.71
CA PHE A 90 -2.95 3.69 11.83
C PHE A 90 -2.63 2.26 11.42
N ILE A 91 -1.85 2.06 10.34
CA ILE A 91 -1.38 0.73 9.91
C ILE A 91 -0.51 0.12 11.00
N LYS A 92 0.45 0.88 11.55
CA LYS A 92 1.31 0.41 12.65
C LYS A 92 0.49 -0.01 13.87
N ARG A 93 -0.46 0.83 14.32
CA ARG A 93 -1.34 0.51 15.46
C ARG A 93 -2.18 -0.75 15.20
N THR A 94 -2.73 -0.89 14.00
CA THR A 94 -3.55 -2.05 13.62
C THR A 94 -2.70 -3.32 13.53
N ALA A 95 -1.48 -3.23 12.98
CA ALA A 95 -0.53 -4.33 12.90
C ALA A 95 -0.09 -4.81 14.29
N THR A 96 0.25 -3.88 15.21
CA THR A 96 0.57 -4.23 16.61
C THR A 96 -0.61 -4.90 17.31
N LYS A 97 -1.83 -4.37 17.13
CA LYS A 97 -3.05 -4.96 17.69
C LYS A 97 -3.33 -6.35 17.12
N SER A 98 -3.07 -6.57 15.84
CA SER A 98 -3.19 -7.88 15.18
C SER A 98 -2.10 -8.87 15.62
N SER A 99 -0.90 -8.40 15.95
CA SER A 99 0.19 -9.25 16.44
C SER A 99 -0.06 -9.75 17.87
N ASN A 100 -0.83 -9.00 18.67
CA ASN A 100 -1.24 -9.41 20.02
C ASN A 100 -2.44 -10.37 20.03
N LYS A 101 -3.08 -10.63 18.89
CA LYS A 101 -3.99 -11.77 18.78
C LYS A 101 -3.15 -13.03 18.65
N VAL A 102 -3.30 -13.93 19.62
CA VAL A 102 -2.78 -15.31 19.57
C VAL A 102 -3.15 -15.87 18.20
N ARG A 103 -2.14 -16.13 17.35
CA ARG A 103 -2.41 -16.82 16.08
C ARG A 103 -3.01 -18.18 16.45
N PRO A 104 -4.09 -18.64 15.80
CA PRO A 104 -4.45 -20.05 15.88
C PRO A 104 -3.17 -20.82 15.55
N VAL A 105 -2.78 -21.72 16.44
CA VAL A 105 -1.66 -22.63 16.21
C VAL A 105 -2.06 -23.42 14.98
N ASP A 106 -1.46 -23.11 13.83
CA ASP A 106 -1.59 -23.96 12.66
C ASP A 106 -1.16 -25.36 13.13
N PRO A 107 -1.95 -26.41 12.85
CA PRO A 107 -1.55 -27.76 13.22
C PRO A 107 -0.15 -27.98 12.66
N GLU A 108 0.73 -28.58 13.46
CA GLU A 108 2.11 -28.88 13.11
C GLU A 108 2.10 -29.88 11.95
N VAL A 109 1.93 -29.37 10.73
CA VAL A 109 1.98 -30.19 9.52
C VAL A 109 3.45 -30.45 9.30
N ASP A 110 3.87 -31.69 9.55
CA ASP A 110 5.24 -32.12 9.24
C ASP A 110 5.45 -32.07 7.71
N HIS A 111 6.07 -30.98 7.26
CA HIS A 111 6.33 -30.74 5.85
C HIS A 111 7.29 -31.79 5.27
N PHE A 112 8.15 -32.40 6.11
CA PHE A 112 9.05 -33.47 5.68
C PHE A 112 8.30 -34.77 5.41
N GLU A 113 7.32 -35.11 6.25
CA GLU A 113 6.46 -36.28 6.04
C GLU A 113 5.62 -36.14 4.76
N THR A 114 5.14 -34.93 4.48
CA THR A 114 4.38 -34.63 3.26
C THR A 114 5.26 -34.74 2.00
N LEU A 115 6.50 -34.26 2.06
CA LEU A 115 7.48 -34.40 0.97
C LEU A 115 7.85 -35.87 0.75
N ARG A 116 8.06 -36.64 1.82
CA ARG A 116 8.40 -38.06 1.75
C ARG A 116 7.29 -38.89 1.10
N ARG A 117 6.03 -38.56 1.38
CA ARG A 117 4.86 -39.21 0.74
C ARG A 117 4.72 -38.88 -0.74
N SER A 118 5.16 -37.69 -1.18
CA SER A 118 5.09 -37.30 -2.60
C SER A 118 6.20 -37.91 -3.48
N TRP A 119 7.23 -38.49 -2.85
CA TRP A 119 8.36 -39.11 -3.53
C TRP A 119 8.19 -40.62 -3.74
N ASN A 120 7.25 -41.25 -3.02
CA ASN A 120 6.80 -42.63 -3.24
C ASN A 120 5.64 -42.68 -4.24
#